data_AF-A0A7J8C4M4-F1
#
_entry.id   AF-A0A7J8C4M4-F1
#
_cell.length_a   1.000
_cell.length_b   1.000
_cell.length_c   1.000
_cell.angle_alpha   90.00
_cell.angle_beta   90.00
_cell.angle_gamma   90.00
#
_symmetry.space_group_name_H-M   'P 1'
#
loop_
_entity.id
_entity.type
_entity.pdbx_description
1 polymer ?
#
loop_
_entity_poly.entity_id
_entity_poly.type
_entity_poly.pdbx_seq_one_letter_code
_entity_poly.pdbx_strand_id
1 'polypeptide(L)'
;MRAQEEGFVTYVGCAFALKALQFLHKLTSQITIDIFFIDWERPKGKVLKAVEGEGGVRSATVPVSIWRTYFVANEWNEIQTVRKINPLFQVLIVLFFLEVVGFKNLALMDSSSSLSRNPPSYTAPYSRILRYAVSTALWLVIGIIQIVFFVVFYERFIEDKIRQFVDLCCMSNISVFLLSHKCFGYYIHGRSVHGHADTNMEEMNMNLKREAENLCSQRGLVPNTEGQTFQIAVSSQMRQHYDRIHETLTRKNGPARLLSSSASTFEQSIKAYHTMNKFLASFIDHVHKEMDYFIKDKLLLERILGVEFMEPMEKSIFYNDEGYSFSSVLYYGNEATLLIYDLLFFCVVDLACQNFILAAFLTYLQQEIFRFIRNTVGQKNLASKTLVDQRFLI
;
A
#
# COMPACT_ATOMS: atom_id res chain seq x y z
N MET A 1 -27.77 36.49 7.51
CA MET A 1 -28.01 35.12 7.00
C MET A 1 -27.29 34.85 5.68
N ARG A 2 -27.64 35.51 4.54
CA ARG A 2 -26.95 35.25 3.24
C ARG A 2 -25.43 35.44 3.27
N ALA A 3 -24.93 36.54 3.84
CA ALA A 3 -23.49 36.77 3.96
C ALA A 3 -22.76 35.72 4.84
N GLN A 4 -23.45 35.13 5.83
CA GLN A 4 -22.90 34.05 6.66
C GLN A 4 -22.86 32.74 5.89
N GLU A 5 -23.89 32.45 5.09
CA GLU A 5 -23.90 31.26 4.22
C GLU A 5 -22.84 31.35 3.11
N GLU A 6 -22.60 32.54 2.55
CA GLU A 6 -21.53 32.77 1.58
C GLU A 6 -20.15 32.53 2.20
N GLY A 7 -19.88 33.10 3.38
CA GLY A 7 -18.64 32.84 4.12
C GLY A 7 -18.45 31.36 4.45
N PHE A 8 -19.51 30.67 4.87
CA PHE A 8 -19.49 29.22 5.13
C PHE A 8 -19.12 28.41 3.89
N VAL A 9 -19.72 28.71 2.73
CA VAL A 9 -19.39 28.04 1.46
C VAL A 9 -17.92 28.27 1.09
N THR A 10 -17.39 29.49 1.29
CA THR A 10 -15.96 29.76 1.09
C THR A 10 -15.09 28.91 2.02
N TYR A 11 -15.42 28.78 3.30
CA TYR A 11 -14.66 27.94 4.23
C TYR A 11 -14.67 26.46 3.84
N VAL A 12 -15.83 25.92 3.42
CA VAL A 12 -15.93 24.54 2.94
C VAL A 12 -15.10 24.35 1.66
N GLY A 13 -15.13 25.32 0.75
CA GLY A 13 -14.28 25.33 -0.45
C GLY A 13 -12.78 25.33 -0.12
N CYS A 14 -12.34 26.16 0.83
CA CYS A 14 -10.96 26.17 1.31
C CYS A 14 -10.57 24.84 1.98
N ALA A 15 -11.45 24.26 2.81
CA ALA A 15 -11.22 22.97 3.45
C ALA A 15 -11.07 21.85 2.41
N PHE A 16 -11.92 21.84 1.37
CA PHE A 16 -11.79 20.92 0.26
C PHE A 16 -10.47 21.12 -0.50
N ALA A 17 -10.09 22.36 -0.83
CA ALA A 17 -8.84 22.63 -1.55
C ALA A 17 -7.60 22.14 -0.79
N LEU A 18 -7.53 22.41 0.52
CA LEU A 18 -6.44 21.93 1.37
C LEU A 18 -6.46 20.40 1.51
N LYS A 19 -7.65 19.79 1.64
CA LYS A 19 -7.77 18.33 1.69
C LYS A 19 -7.39 17.66 0.38
N ALA A 20 -7.76 18.26 -0.76
CA ALA A 20 -7.37 17.80 -2.08
C ALA A 20 -5.85 17.86 -2.26
N LEU A 21 -5.19 18.94 -1.82
CA LEU A 21 -3.73 19.04 -1.82
C LEU A 21 -3.09 17.92 -0.97
N GLN A 22 -3.60 17.70 0.25
CA GLN A 22 -3.13 16.62 1.12
C GLN A 22 -3.30 15.24 0.45
N PHE A 23 -4.48 14.98 -0.12
CA PHE A 23 -4.78 13.70 -0.77
C PHE A 23 -3.89 13.48 -1.99
N LEU A 24 -3.74 14.48 -2.86
CA LEU A 24 -2.87 14.40 -4.04
C LEU A 24 -1.41 14.17 -3.63
N HIS A 25 -0.91 14.87 -2.62
CA HIS A 25 0.43 14.65 -2.09
C HIS A 25 0.61 13.20 -1.59
N LYS A 26 -0.36 12.68 -0.83
CA LYS A 26 -0.34 11.27 -0.40
C LYS A 26 -0.39 10.30 -1.57
N LEU A 27 -1.25 10.54 -2.56
CA LEU A 27 -1.34 9.70 -3.75
C LEU A 27 -0.02 9.68 -4.51
N THR A 28 0.61 10.84 -4.72
CA THR A 28 1.93 10.95 -5.34
C THR A 28 2.98 10.20 -4.53
N SER A 29 3.00 10.35 -3.20
CA SER A 29 3.91 9.60 -2.33
C SER A 29 3.70 8.09 -2.49
N GLN A 30 2.45 7.61 -2.53
CA GLN A 30 2.14 6.18 -2.67
C GLN A 30 2.52 5.56 -4.02
N ILE A 31 2.40 6.31 -5.11
CA ILE A 31 2.74 5.81 -6.46
C ILE A 31 4.24 5.92 -6.78
N THR A 32 5.02 6.65 -5.97
CA THR A 32 6.47 6.88 -6.16
C THR A 32 7.35 6.06 -5.23
N ILE A 33 6.76 5.11 -4.49
CA ILE A 33 7.46 4.30 -3.50
C ILE A 33 8.51 3.43 -4.17
N ASP A 34 9.68 3.35 -3.54
CA ASP A 34 10.71 2.40 -3.93
C ASP A 34 10.40 1.06 -3.26
N ILE A 35 10.13 0.03 -4.08
CA ILE A 35 9.86 -1.34 -3.63
C ILE A 35 10.88 -2.28 -4.25
N PHE A 36 11.44 -3.16 -3.43
CA PHE A 36 12.34 -4.22 -3.86
C PHE A 36 12.00 -5.54 -3.18
N PHE A 37 11.97 -6.61 -3.97
CA PHE A 37 11.77 -7.98 -3.48
C PHE A 37 13.12 -8.68 -3.35
N ILE A 38 13.44 -9.09 -2.12
CA ILE A 38 14.64 -9.84 -1.77
C ILE A 38 14.30 -11.33 -1.85
N ASP A 39 14.89 -12.03 -2.81
CA ASP A 39 14.73 -13.48 -2.94
C ASP A 39 15.87 -14.20 -2.19
N TRP A 40 15.47 -14.99 -1.19
CA TRP A 40 16.38 -15.75 -0.34
C TRP A 40 16.71 -17.14 -0.88
N GLU A 41 16.04 -17.57 -1.95
CA GLU A 41 16.20 -18.90 -2.52
C GLU A 41 17.58 -19.09 -3.13
N ARG A 42 18.16 -20.27 -2.90
CA ARG A 42 19.50 -20.62 -3.37
C ARG A 42 19.43 -21.67 -4.48
N PRO A 43 20.33 -21.62 -5.49
CA PRO A 43 20.46 -22.64 -6.52
C PRO A 43 20.53 -24.07 -5.96
N LYS A 44 19.65 -24.97 -6.42
CA LYS A 44 19.65 -26.39 -6.04
C LYS A 44 20.73 -27.16 -6.81
N GLY A 45 21.97 -27.04 -6.36
CA GLY A 45 23.10 -27.81 -6.88
C GLY A 45 23.65 -27.33 -8.23
N LYS A 46 24.52 -28.15 -8.81
CA LYS A 46 25.16 -27.87 -10.10
C LYS A 46 24.81 -28.97 -11.11
N VAL A 47 24.38 -28.56 -12.29
CA VAL A 47 24.17 -29.45 -13.44
C VAL A 47 25.40 -29.37 -14.34
N LEU A 48 25.84 -30.52 -14.83
CA LEU A 48 26.91 -30.59 -15.82
C LEU A 48 26.32 -30.21 -17.19
N LYS A 49 26.74 -29.06 -17.74
CA LYS A 49 26.38 -28.67 -19.09
C LYS A 49 27.50 -29.14 -20.03
N ALA A 50 27.16 -30.00 -20.99
CA ALA A 50 28.05 -30.30 -22.11
C ALA A 50 28.14 -29.03 -22.98
N VAL A 51 29.35 -28.53 -23.19
CA VAL A 51 29.61 -27.43 -24.13
C VAL A 51 29.76 -28.07 -25.50
N GLU A 52 28.89 -27.74 -26.46
CA GLU A 52 29.12 -28.11 -27.85
C GLU A 52 30.36 -27.36 -28.35
N GLY A 53 31.42 -28.10 -28.69
CA GLY A 53 32.59 -27.58 -29.41
C GLY A 53 33.95 -27.69 -28.71
N GLU A 54 34.00 -27.84 -27.38
CA GLU A 54 35.26 -28.10 -26.66
C GLU A 54 34.96 -29.09 -25.53
N GLY A 55 35.71 -30.20 -25.46
CA GLY A 55 35.50 -31.33 -24.54
C GLY A 55 35.65 -31.04 -23.04
N GLY A 56 35.35 -29.83 -22.58
CA GLY A 56 35.29 -29.45 -21.18
C GLY A 56 33.86 -29.48 -20.64
N VAL A 57 33.63 -30.28 -19.60
CA VAL A 57 32.38 -30.26 -18.84
C VAL A 57 32.39 -29.05 -17.92
N ARG A 58 31.53 -28.05 -18.17
CA ARG A 58 31.35 -26.92 -17.25
C ARG A 58 30.17 -27.19 -16.32
N SER A 59 30.43 -27.15 -15.03
CA SER A 59 29.41 -27.26 -13.99
C SER A 59 28.68 -25.92 -13.85
N ALA A 60 27.41 -25.87 -14.25
CA ALA A 60 26.55 -24.68 -14.16
C ALA A 60 25.55 -24.86 -13.01
N THR A 61 25.38 -23.85 -12.17
CA THR A 61 24.38 -23.89 -11.08
C THR A 61 22.95 -23.91 -11.65
N VAL A 62 22.06 -24.70 -11.04
CA VAL A 62 20.64 -24.71 -11.42
C VAL A 62 20.03 -23.32 -11.17
N PRO A 63 19.38 -22.68 -12.16
CA PRO A 63 18.77 -21.38 -11.96
C PRO A 63 17.63 -21.46 -10.94
N VAL A 64 17.47 -20.40 -10.15
CA VAL A 64 16.36 -20.22 -9.20
C VAL A 64 15.10 -19.85 -9.98
N SER A 65 13.95 -20.39 -9.57
CA SER A 65 12.65 -20.04 -10.17
C SER A 65 12.24 -18.62 -9.78
N ILE A 66 11.79 -17.84 -10.78
CA ILE A 66 11.28 -16.47 -10.59
C ILE A 66 9.79 -16.43 -10.20
N TRP A 67 9.08 -17.55 -10.31
CA TRP A 67 7.62 -17.59 -10.14
C TRP A 67 7.14 -17.12 -8.76
N ARG A 68 7.92 -17.40 -7.70
CA ARG A 68 7.63 -16.90 -6.34
C ARG A 68 7.60 -15.37 -6.31
N THR A 69 8.55 -14.72 -6.97
CA THR A 69 8.61 -13.25 -7.06
C THR A 69 7.44 -12.69 -7.85
N TYR A 70 7.03 -13.34 -8.94
CA TYR A 70 5.83 -12.93 -9.68
C TYR A 70 4.57 -13.09 -8.84
N PHE A 71 4.46 -14.17 -8.07
CA PHE A 71 3.30 -14.39 -7.21
C PHE A 71 3.19 -13.32 -6.11
N VAL A 72 4.29 -13.05 -5.39
CA VAL A 72 4.34 -11.97 -4.40
C VAL A 72 4.08 -10.60 -5.03
N ALA A 73 4.61 -10.33 -6.23
CA ALA A 73 4.37 -9.08 -6.95
C ALA A 73 2.89 -8.91 -7.34
N ASN A 74 2.25 -10.00 -7.78
CA ASN A 74 0.83 -10.00 -8.15
C ASN A 74 -0.06 -9.72 -6.93
N GLU A 75 0.20 -10.40 -5.82
CA GLU A 75 -0.55 -10.19 -4.58
C GLU A 75 -0.33 -8.79 -4.01
N TRP A 76 0.89 -8.25 -4.13
CA TRP A 76 1.14 -6.84 -3.81
C TRP A 76 0.34 -5.89 -4.71
N ASN A 77 0.17 -6.21 -6.00
CA ASN A 77 -0.62 -5.42 -6.95
C ASN A 77 -2.11 -5.40 -6.56
N GLU A 78 -2.66 -6.56 -6.16
CA GLU A 78 -4.05 -6.70 -5.74
C GLU A 78 -4.34 -5.84 -4.49
N ILE A 79 -3.48 -5.88 -3.47
CA ILE A 79 -3.72 -5.16 -2.21
C ILE A 79 -3.58 -3.63 -2.31
N GLN A 80 -3.00 -3.08 -3.39
CA GLN A 80 -2.71 -1.63 -3.50
C GLN A 80 -3.94 -0.75 -3.34
N THR A 81 -5.08 -1.20 -3.87
CA THR A 81 -6.32 -0.43 -3.93
C THR A 81 -7.43 -0.97 -3.05
N VAL A 82 -7.15 -1.98 -2.23
CA VAL A 82 -8.10 -2.53 -1.25
C VAL A 82 -8.45 -1.44 -0.24
N ARG A 83 -9.76 -1.21 -0.09
CA ARG A 83 -10.35 -0.28 0.87
C ARG A 83 -11.18 -1.05 1.89
N LYS A 84 -11.30 -0.50 3.10
CA LYS A 84 -12.17 -1.06 4.15
C LYS A 84 -13.64 -0.75 3.89
N ILE A 85 -13.89 0.39 3.24
CA ILE A 85 -15.22 0.86 2.85
C ILE A 85 -15.46 0.50 1.38
N ASN A 86 -16.65 -0.03 1.07
CA ASN A 86 -17.08 -0.19 -0.31
C ASN A 86 -17.55 1.16 -0.87
N PRO A 87 -16.84 1.77 -1.85
CA PRO A 87 -17.14 3.13 -2.31
C PRO A 87 -18.52 3.24 -2.98
N LEU A 88 -18.90 2.24 -3.77
CA LEU A 88 -20.20 2.20 -4.42
C LEU A 88 -21.33 2.11 -3.39
N PHE A 89 -21.19 1.20 -2.43
CA PHE A 89 -22.19 1.02 -1.38
C PHE A 89 -22.33 2.30 -0.54
N GLN A 90 -21.22 2.94 -0.17
CA GLN A 90 -21.20 4.22 0.56
C GLN A 90 -22.00 5.32 -0.16
N VAL A 91 -21.79 5.51 -1.47
CA VAL A 91 -22.51 6.54 -2.23
C VAL A 91 -24.00 6.21 -2.36
N LEU A 92 -24.33 4.95 -2.65
CA LEU A 92 -25.72 4.51 -2.84
C LEU A 92 -26.54 4.63 -1.55
N ILE A 93 -25.99 4.21 -0.42
CA ILE A 93 -26.71 4.25 0.86
C ILE A 93 -26.88 5.69 1.36
N VAL A 94 -25.89 6.56 1.17
CA VAL A 94 -26.04 8.00 1.46
C VAL A 94 -27.15 8.60 0.59
N LEU A 95 -27.16 8.30 -0.71
CA LEU A 95 -28.18 8.81 -1.63
C LEU A 95 -29.58 8.27 -1.27
N PHE A 96 -29.68 7.00 -0.87
CA PHE A 96 -30.93 6.40 -0.40
C PHE A 96 -31.51 7.16 0.80
N PHE A 97 -30.73 7.43 1.84
CA PHE A 97 -31.22 8.17 3.01
C PHE A 97 -31.58 9.63 2.67
N LEU A 98 -30.78 10.29 1.84
CA LEU A 98 -31.02 11.68 1.45
C LEU A 98 -32.29 11.85 0.59
N GLU A 99 -32.43 11.05 -0.47
CA GLU A 99 -33.49 11.21 -1.47
C GLU A 99 -34.71 10.34 -1.24
N VAL A 100 -34.53 9.06 -0.90
CA VAL A 100 -35.63 8.09 -0.79
C VAL A 100 -36.31 8.18 0.56
N VAL A 101 -35.51 8.17 1.65
CA VAL A 101 -36.05 8.34 3.01
C VAL A 101 -36.46 9.80 3.26
N GLY A 102 -35.89 10.74 2.52
CA GLY A 102 -36.28 12.15 2.55
C GLY A 102 -35.51 12.98 3.58
N PHE A 103 -34.32 12.56 4.02
CA PHE A 103 -33.52 13.33 4.98
C PHE A 103 -33.11 14.70 4.43
N LYS A 104 -33.15 14.90 3.10
CA LYS A 104 -33.02 16.23 2.49
C LYS A 104 -34.00 17.26 3.07
N ASN A 105 -35.19 16.84 3.50
CA ASN A 105 -36.22 17.72 4.04
C ASN A 105 -35.82 18.32 5.40
N LEU A 106 -34.88 17.70 6.12
CA LEU A 106 -34.31 18.26 7.35
C LEU A 106 -33.42 19.48 7.09
N ALA A 107 -33.00 19.70 5.85
CA ALA A 107 -32.20 20.85 5.46
C ALA A 107 -33.03 22.10 5.10
N LEU A 108 -34.36 22.03 5.20
CA LEU A 108 -35.27 23.14 4.95
C LEU A 108 -35.20 24.17 6.08
N MET A 109 -35.37 25.46 5.76
CA MET A 109 -35.47 26.54 6.74
C MET A 109 -36.84 26.58 7.42
N ASP A 110 -37.27 25.47 8.00
CA ASP A 110 -38.55 25.32 8.69
C ASP A 110 -38.34 24.62 10.04
N SER A 111 -39.26 24.85 10.97
CA SER A 111 -39.28 24.26 12.31
C SER A 111 -39.68 22.77 12.32
N SER A 112 -40.26 22.27 11.24
CA SER A 112 -40.73 20.89 11.13
C SER A 112 -39.62 19.91 10.79
N SER A 113 -39.46 18.87 11.62
CA SER A 113 -38.55 17.74 11.40
C SER A 113 -39.18 16.60 10.59
N SER A 114 -40.30 16.85 9.89
CA SER A 114 -40.97 15.81 9.10
C SER A 114 -40.15 15.39 7.87
N LEU A 115 -39.91 14.08 7.74
CA LEU A 115 -39.19 13.49 6.61
C LEU A 115 -40.04 13.41 5.33
N SER A 116 -41.36 13.32 5.48
CA SER A 116 -42.31 13.38 4.38
C SER A 116 -43.03 14.73 4.36
N ARG A 117 -43.24 15.27 3.16
CA ARG A 117 -44.00 16.50 2.92
C ARG A 117 -45.13 16.19 1.95
N ASN A 118 -46.33 16.66 2.27
CA ASN A 118 -47.44 16.57 1.35
C ASN A 118 -47.20 17.54 0.18
N PRO A 119 -47.41 17.13 -1.08
CA PRO A 119 -47.20 17.97 -2.27
C PRO A 119 -47.87 19.35 -2.24
N PRO A 120 -49.08 19.55 -1.66
CA PRO A 120 -49.71 20.87 -1.60
C PRO A 120 -49.16 21.77 -0.48
N SER A 121 -48.27 21.28 0.38
CA SER A 121 -47.74 22.06 1.51
C SER A 121 -46.63 22.99 1.05
N TYR A 122 -46.57 24.19 1.64
CA TYR A 122 -45.47 25.13 1.44
C TYR A 122 -44.12 24.47 1.72
N THR A 123 -43.16 24.68 0.80
CA THR A 123 -41.77 24.25 0.93
C THR A 123 -40.89 25.48 1.13
N ALA A 124 -40.30 25.59 2.32
CA ALA A 124 -39.29 26.60 2.60
C ALA A 124 -38.04 26.39 1.73
N PRO A 125 -37.23 27.43 1.46
CA PRO A 125 -35.94 27.24 0.81
C PRO A 125 -35.00 26.39 1.69
N TYR A 126 -34.06 25.69 1.05
CA TYR A 126 -33.00 24.97 1.75
C TYR A 126 -31.98 25.94 2.36
N SER A 127 -31.53 25.68 3.58
CA SER A 127 -30.32 26.32 4.12
C SER A 127 -29.09 25.54 3.68
N ARG A 128 -28.08 26.26 3.17
CA ARG A 128 -26.81 25.64 2.74
C ARG A 128 -26.06 24.97 3.89
N ILE A 129 -26.15 25.56 5.09
CA ILE A 129 -25.47 25.07 6.29
C ILE A 129 -26.11 23.76 6.76
N LEU A 130 -27.44 23.72 6.87
CA LEU A 130 -28.16 22.50 7.27
C LEU A 130 -28.00 21.39 6.24
N ARG A 131 -28.01 21.74 4.95
CA ARG A 131 -27.77 20.78 3.87
C ARG A 131 -26.40 20.12 4.00
N TYR A 132 -25.36 20.91 4.20
CA TYR A 132 -24.01 20.40 4.47
C TYR A 132 -23.96 19.52 5.73
N ALA A 133 -24.61 19.94 6.82
CA ALA A 133 -24.60 19.23 8.10
C ALA A 133 -25.26 17.84 7.98
N VAL A 134 -26.44 17.76 7.34
CA VAL A 134 -27.16 16.49 7.14
C VAL A 134 -26.35 15.54 6.27
N SER A 135 -25.79 16.03 5.15
CA SER A 135 -24.95 15.21 4.27
C SER A 135 -23.69 14.72 4.96
N THR A 136 -23.02 15.58 5.72
CA THR A 136 -21.80 15.23 6.45
C THR A 136 -22.07 14.20 7.54
N ALA A 137 -23.13 14.39 8.33
CA ALA A 137 -23.51 13.46 9.39
C ALA A 137 -23.83 12.07 8.82
N LEU A 138 -24.65 11.99 7.77
CA LEU A 138 -24.98 10.72 7.12
C LEU A 138 -23.74 10.02 6.56
N TRP A 139 -22.90 10.76 5.83
CA TRP A 139 -21.70 10.19 5.22
C TRP A 139 -20.74 9.61 6.27
N LEU A 140 -20.48 10.36 7.35
CA LEU A 140 -19.58 9.91 8.41
C LEU A 140 -20.16 8.75 9.21
N VAL A 141 -21.45 8.79 9.58
CA VAL A 141 -22.08 7.70 10.34
C VAL A 141 -22.03 6.39 9.55
N ILE A 142 -22.40 6.43 8.26
CA ILE A 142 -22.39 5.23 7.42
C ILE A 142 -20.94 4.76 7.19
N GLY A 143 -19.99 5.67 6.97
CA GLY A 143 -18.58 5.32 6.82
C GLY A 143 -17.99 4.65 8.08
N ILE A 144 -18.32 5.17 9.27
CA ILE A 144 -17.91 4.59 10.56
C ILE A 144 -18.52 3.20 10.74
N ILE A 145 -19.81 3.03 10.46
CA ILE A 145 -20.47 1.72 10.55
C ILE A 145 -19.79 0.70 9.64
N GLN A 146 -19.45 1.09 8.40
CA GLN A 146 -18.72 0.22 7.48
C GLN A 146 -17.32 -0.14 7.99
N ILE A 147 -16.55 0.83 8.51
CA ILE A 147 -15.22 0.57 9.08
C ILE A 147 -15.32 -0.38 10.28
N VAL A 148 -16.26 -0.14 11.19
CA VAL A 148 -16.47 -1.01 12.37
C VAL A 148 -16.87 -2.41 11.93
N PHE A 149 -17.78 -2.53 10.96
CA PHE A 149 -18.16 -3.82 10.40
C PHE A 149 -16.95 -4.55 9.80
N PHE A 150 -16.15 -3.85 9.00
CA PHE A 150 -14.97 -4.41 8.36
C PHE A 150 -13.93 -4.89 9.38
N VAL A 151 -13.54 -4.04 10.33
CA VAL A 151 -12.50 -4.38 11.32
C VAL A 151 -12.96 -5.45 12.31
N VAL A 152 -14.20 -5.36 12.81
CA VAL A 152 -14.68 -6.28 13.86
C VAL A 152 -15.12 -7.62 13.29
N PHE A 153 -15.76 -7.63 12.12
CA PHE A 153 -16.34 -8.85 11.55
C PHE A 153 -15.54 -9.37 10.36
N TYR A 154 -15.27 -8.54 9.35
CA TYR A 154 -14.67 -9.00 8.11
C TYR A 154 -13.21 -9.44 8.29
N GLU A 155 -12.35 -8.58 8.85
CA GLU A 155 -10.93 -8.87 9.10
C GLU A 155 -10.76 -10.07 10.06
N ARG A 156 -11.65 -10.21 11.04
CA ARG A 156 -11.52 -11.23 12.09
C ARG A 156 -12.05 -12.60 11.69
N PHE A 157 -13.15 -12.67 10.93
CA PHE A 157 -13.83 -13.93 10.65
C PHE A 157 -13.77 -14.37 9.18
N ILE A 158 -13.48 -13.45 8.25
CA ILE A 158 -13.49 -13.75 6.81
C ILE A 158 -12.08 -13.72 6.27
N GLU A 159 -11.46 -12.55 6.22
CA GLU A 159 -10.19 -12.38 5.50
C GLU A 159 -9.42 -11.15 5.98
N ASP A 160 -8.15 -11.36 6.37
CA ASP A 160 -7.17 -10.30 6.58
C ASP A 160 -6.12 -10.34 5.47
N LYS A 161 -6.37 -9.56 4.41
CA LYS A 161 -5.49 -9.45 3.23
C LYS A 161 -4.08 -9.00 3.58
N ILE A 162 -3.92 -8.15 4.60
CA ILE A 162 -2.61 -7.60 4.98
C ILE A 162 -1.78 -8.66 5.67
N ARG A 163 -2.37 -9.41 6.62
CA ARG A 163 -1.70 -10.53 7.27
C ARG A 163 -1.38 -11.66 6.29
N GLN A 164 -2.33 -12.01 5.42
CA GLN A 164 -2.13 -13.04 4.39
C GLN A 164 -0.95 -12.70 3.47
N PHE A 165 -0.77 -11.43 3.11
CA PHE A 165 0.37 -11.00 2.32
C PHE A 165 1.71 -11.22 3.05
N VAL A 166 1.77 -10.94 4.36
CA VAL A 166 2.98 -11.19 5.17
C VAL A 166 3.27 -12.69 5.27
N ASP A 167 2.24 -13.51 5.52
CA ASP A 167 2.35 -14.97 5.54
C ASP A 167 2.82 -15.51 4.19
N LEU A 168 2.30 -14.96 3.10
CA LEU A 168 2.71 -15.32 1.74
C LEU A 168 4.19 -15.03 1.49
N CYS A 169 4.68 -13.88 1.93
CA CYS A 169 6.09 -13.52 1.79
C CYS A 169 6.99 -14.58 2.44
N CYS A 170 6.61 -15.05 3.63
CA CYS A 170 7.35 -16.09 4.36
C CYS A 170 7.30 -17.45 3.67
N MET A 171 6.11 -17.87 3.22
CA MET A 171 5.94 -19.13 2.50
C MET A 171 6.66 -19.12 1.15
N SER A 172 6.77 -17.96 0.52
CA SER A 172 7.46 -17.77 -0.76
C SER A 172 8.96 -17.54 -0.62
N ASN A 173 9.51 -17.46 0.60
CA ASN A 173 10.93 -17.17 0.85
C ASN A 173 11.39 -15.83 0.25
N ILE A 174 10.53 -14.82 0.27
CA ILE A 174 10.77 -13.49 -0.31
C ILE A 174 10.48 -12.42 0.74
N SER A 175 11.45 -11.54 0.98
CA SER A 175 11.23 -10.35 1.82
C SER A 175 10.94 -9.13 0.97
N VAL A 176 10.17 -8.19 1.54
CA VAL A 176 9.81 -6.94 0.86
C VAL A 176 10.51 -5.79 1.56
N PHE A 177 11.30 -5.03 0.81
CA PHE A 177 11.96 -3.82 1.28
C PHE A 177 11.30 -2.61 0.62
N LEU A 178 10.73 -1.73 1.42
CA LEU A 178 9.94 -0.57 1.00
C LEU A 178 10.58 0.70 1.53
N LEU A 179 10.75 1.71 0.67
CA LEU A 179 11.12 3.05 1.07
C LEU A 179 10.02 4.02 0.61
N SER A 180 9.23 4.52 1.56
CA SER A 180 8.22 5.55 1.31
C SER A 180 8.84 6.94 1.19
N HIS A 181 9.98 7.14 1.85
CA HIS A 181 10.79 8.35 1.79
C HIS A 181 12.27 7.98 1.60
N LYS A 182 13.15 8.98 1.49
CA LYS A 182 14.57 8.76 1.20
C LYS A 182 15.24 7.79 2.18
N CYS A 183 15.02 7.96 3.48
CA CYS A 183 15.65 7.14 4.51
C CYS A 183 14.62 6.42 5.40
N PHE A 184 13.34 6.47 5.07
CA PHE A 184 12.28 5.88 5.88
C PHE A 184 11.38 4.99 5.03
N GLY A 185 10.97 3.87 5.60
CA GLY A 185 9.96 3.01 5.01
C GLY A 185 9.71 1.77 5.86
N TYR A 186 9.52 0.63 5.21
CA TYR A 186 9.07 -0.58 5.84
C TYR A 186 9.85 -1.80 5.35
N TYR A 187 10.03 -2.78 6.22
CA TYR A 187 10.61 -4.07 5.89
C TYR A 187 9.66 -5.18 6.33
N ILE A 188 9.34 -6.07 5.39
CA ILE A 188 8.57 -7.28 5.64
C ILE A 188 9.55 -8.44 5.50
N HIS A 189 9.84 -9.08 6.63
CA HIS A 189 10.65 -10.27 6.69
C HIS A 189 9.86 -11.46 6.18
N GLY A 190 10.40 -12.12 5.16
CA GLY A 190 9.80 -13.27 4.50
C GLY A 190 10.81 -14.38 4.22
N ARG A 191 11.89 -14.47 5.00
CA ARG A 191 12.82 -15.59 4.88
C ARG A 191 12.16 -16.84 5.47
N SER A 192 12.04 -17.89 4.66
CA SER A 192 11.42 -19.13 5.11
C SER A 192 12.30 -19.83 6.14
N VAL A 193 11.66 -20.37 7.18
CA VAL A 193 12.32 -21.18 8.23
C VAL A 193 12.87 -22.51 7.68
N HIS A 194 12.33 -22.97 6.57
CA HIS A 194 12.74 -24.20 5.89
C HIS A 194 13.91 -23.97 4.91
N GLY A 195 14.31 -22.73 4.68
CA GLY A 195 15.42 -22.33 3.80
C GLY A 195 15.12 -22.38 2.30
N HIS A 196 14.10 -23.15 1.89
CA HIS A 196 13.66 -23.28 0.50
C HIS A 196 12.13 -23.24 0.43
N ALA A 197 11.59 -22.57 -0.60
CA ALA A 197 10.16 -22.49 -0.86
C ALA A 197 9.71 -23.26 -2.10
N ASP A 198 10.57 -23.38 -3.13
CA ASP A 198 10.26 -24.12 -4.36
C ASP A 198 10.33 -25.64 -4.13
N THR A 199 9.27 -26.18 -3.52
CA THR A 199 9.17 -27.59 -3.08
C THR A 199 7.97 -28.27 -3.72
N ASN A 200 7.93 -29.61 -3.66
CA ASN A 200 6.79 -30.36 -4.14
C ASN A 200 5.63 -30.33 -3.09
N MET A 201 4.44 -30.77 -3.49
CA MET A 201 3.25 -30.74 -2.62
C MET A 201 3.43 -31.53 -1.32
N GLU A 202 4.16 -32.64 -1.35
CA GLU A 202 4.40 -33.49 -0.18
C GLU A 202 5.29 -32.78 0.85
N GLU A 203 6.41 -32.22 0.39
CA GLU A 203 7.34 -31.46 1.21
C GLU A 203 6.70 -30.20 1.78
N MET A 204 5.91 -29.48 0.98
CA MET A 204 5.16 -28.31 1.45
C MET A 204 4.18 -28.69 2.57
N ASN A 205 3.42 -29.77 2.42
CA ASN A 205 2.52 -30.25 3.46
C ASN A 205 3.26 -30.71 4.72
N MET A 206 4.44 -31.33 4.57
CA MET A 206 5.27 -31.72 5.71
C MET A 206 5.80 -30.49 6.46
N ASN A 207 6.23 -29.46 5.74
CA ASN A 207 6.70 -28.19 6.32
C ASN A 207 5.60 -27.51 7.12
N LEU A 208 4.39 -27.39 6.55
CA LEU A 208 3.22 -26.83 7.24
C LEU A 208 2.85 -27.62 8.50
N LYS A 209 2.93 -28.95 8.47
CA LYS A 209 2.71 -29.79 9.67
C LYS A 209 3.74 -29.52 10.76
N ARG A 210 5.02 -29.41 10.38
CA ARG A 210 6.10 -29.11 11.34
C ARG A 210 5.93 -27.72 11.96
N GLU A 211 5.48 -26.73 11.20
CA GLU A 211 5.15 -25.41 11.74
C GLU A 211 3.97 -25.49 12.71
N ALA A 212 2.88 -26.20 12.35
CA ALA A 212 1.71 -26.36 13.22
C ALA A 212 2.04 -27.10 14.53
N GLU A 213 2.98 -28.05 14.49
CA GLU A 213 3.47 -28.80 15.65
C GLU A 213 4.60 -28.07 16.41
N ASN A 214 4.97 -26.84 16.03
CA ASN A 214 6.08 -26.05 16.59
C ASN A 214 7.44 -26.80 16.58
N LEU A 215 7.66 -27.64 15.57
CA LEU A 215 8.91 -28.39 15.36
C LEU A 215 9.96 -27.60 14.56
N CYS A 216 9.72 -26.32 14.29
CA CYS A 216 10.60 -25.42 13.54
C CYS A 216 10.81 -24.10 14.30
N SER A 217 11.83 -23.35 13.92
CA SER A 217 12.04 -22.00 14.44
C SER A 217 10.87 -21.09 14.08
N GLN A 218 10.62 -20.07 14.89
CA GLN A 218 9.63 -19.05 14.58
C GLN A 218 10.05 -18.22 13.35
N ARG A 219 9.06 -17.62 12.69
CA ARG A 219 9.21 -16.93 11.39
C ARG A 219 9.77 -15.50 11.47
N GLY A 220 10.04 -14.97 12.66
CA GLY A 220 10.51 -13.59 12.83
C GLY A 220 11.97 -13.38 12.43
N LEU A 221 12.34 -12.11 12.24
CA LEU A 221 13.72 -11.73 11.86
C LEU A 221 14.74 -12.08 12.94
N VAL A 222 14.35 -11.95 14.22
CA VAL A 222 15.18 -12.29 15.38
C VAL A 222 14.88 -13.73 15.79
N PRO A 223 15.89 -14.54 16.17
CA PRO A 223 15.66 -15.89 16.69
C PRO A 223 14.64 -15.88 17.84
N ASN A 224 13.69 -16.83 17.80
CA ASN A 224 12.62 -16.98 18.78
C ASN A 224 11.66 -15.76 18.88
N THR A 225 11.45 -15.07 17.78
CA THR A 225 10.39 -14.06 17.66
C THR A 225 9.46 -14.37 16.49
N GLU A 226 8.22 -13.90 16.55
CA GLU A 226 7.24 -14.00 15.47
C GLU A 226 7.14 -12.69 14.65
N GLY A 227 7.80 -11.62 15.11
CA GLY A 227 7.75 -10.30 14.47
C GLY A 227 8.37 -10.32 13.07
N GLN A 228 7.53 -10.12 12.06
CA GLN A 228 7.91 -10.13 10.64
C GLN A 228 7.91 -8.74 10.02
N THR A 229 7.14 -7.80 10.57
CA THR A 229 7.01 -6.44 10.03
C THR A 229 7.79 -5.43 10.85
N PHE A 230 8.46 -4.54 10.15
CA PHE A 230 9.32 -3.51 10.74
C PHE A 230 9.13 -2.18 10.03
N GLN A 231 9.17 -1.09 10.80
CA GLN A 231 9.40 0.24 10.24
C GLN A 231 10.90 0.50 10.24
N ILE A 232 11.45 0.97 9.13
CA ILE A 232 12.89 1.12 8.98
C ILE A 232 13.26 2.58 8.82
N ALA A 233 14.26 3.00 9.59
CA ALA A 233 14.97 4.26 9.42
C ALA A 233 16.42 3.91 9.02
N VAL A 234 16.73 4.12 7.74
CA VAL A 234 17.97 3.69 7.11
C VAL A 234 19.05 4.77 7.25
N SER A 235 20.29 4.38 7.54
CA SER A 235 21.40 5.33 7.61
C SER A 235 21.72 5.94 6.25
N SER A 236 22.28 7.15 6.26
CA SER A 236 22.65 7.86 5.03
C SER A 236 23.62 7.06 4.16
N GLN A 237 24.54 6.30 4.79
CA GLN A 237 25.51 5.45 4.09
C GLN A 237 24.83 4.31 3.33
N MET A 238 23.96 3.55 4.02
CA MET A 238 23.21 2.46 3.39
C MET A 238 22.37 2.99 2.22
N ARG A 239 21.69 4.13 2.40
CA ARG A 239 20.90 4.75 1.34
C ARG A 239 21.74 5.15 0.12
N GLN A 240 22.94 5.70 0.31
CA GLN A 240 23.83 6.03 -0.81
C GLN A 240 24.30 4.79 -1.58
N HIS A 241 24.51 3.66 -0.90
CA HIS A 241 24.84 2.39 -1.56
C HIS A 241 23.65 1.84 -2.34
N TYR A 242 22.46 1.91 -1.76
CA TYR A 242 21.21 1.57 -2.45
C TYR A 242 21.03 2.42 -3.72
N ASP A 243 21.14 3.74 -3.61
CA ASP A 243 20.97 4.66 -4.75
C ASP A 243 21.97 4.39 -5.87
N ARG A 244 23.24 4.12 -5.55
CA ARG A 244 24.26 3.79 -6.57
C ARG A 244 23.91 2.54 -7.38
N ILE A 245 23.39 1.49 -6.73
CA ILE A 245 22.99 0.26 -7.41
C ILE A 245 21.69 0.50 -8.20
N HIS A 246 20.75 1.26 -7.61
CA HIS A 246 19.45 1.57 -8.22
C HIS A 246 19.56 2.49 -9.45
N GLU A 247 20.48 3.43 -9.46
CA GLU A 247 20.80 4.25 -10.64
C GLU A 247 21.27 3.37 -11.80
N THR A 248 22.05 2.32 -11.51
CA THR A 248 22.48 1.35 -12.54
C THR A 248 21.29 0.57 -13.11
N LEU A 249 20.27 0.27 -12.30
CA LEU A 249 19.01 -0.37 -12.74
C LEU A 249 18.16 0.56 -13.61
N THR A 250 18.15 1.86 -13.30
CA THR A 250 17.24 2.83 -13.90
C THR A 250 17.83 3.65 -15.04
N ARG A 251 19.16 3.62 -15.26
CA ARG A 251 19.83 4.32 -16.37
C ARG A 251 19.43 3.74 -17.73
N LYS A 252 18.25 4.13 -18.20
CA LYS A 252 17.82 4.03 -19.60
C LYS A 252 18.26 5.26 -20.43
N ASN A 253 18.63 6.36 -19.78
CA ASN A 253 18.82 7.68 -20.42
C ASN A 253 20.19 8.30 -20.11
N GLY A 254 21.29 7.63 -20.46
CA GLY A 254 22.54 8.35 -20.76
C GLY A 254 22.38 9.14 -22.07
N PRO A 255 23.20 10.19 -22.34
CA PRO A 255 23.14 10.90 -23.61
C PRO A 255 23.21 9.90 -24.76
N ALA A 256 22.31 10.05 -25.74
CA ALA A 256 22.05 9.16 -26.87
C ALA A 256 23.25 8.99 -27.82
N ARG A 257 24.37 8.49 -27.30
CA ARG A 257 25.59 8.14 -28.02
C ARG A 257 26.04 6.78 -27.52
N LEU A 258 25.32 5.77 -27.99
CA LEU A 258 25.75 4.42 -28.33
C LEU A 258 24.47 3.60 -28.30
N LEU A 259 24.05 3.14 -29.48
CA LEU A 259 23.01 2.15 -29.66
C LEU A 259 23.49 0.85 -28.97
N SER A 260 23.36 0.77 -27.65
CA SER A 260 23.55 -0.48 -26.94
C SER A 260 22.36 -1.35 -27.31
N SER A 261 22.62 -2.49 -27.95
CA SER A 261 21.60 -3.50 -28.27
C SER A 261 20.68 -3.72 -27.06
N SER A 262 19.37 -3.82 -27.27
CA SER A 262 18.37 -4.06 -26.20
C SER A 262 18.74 -5.24 -25.30
N ALA A 263 19.43 -6.26 -25.86
CA ALA A 263 19.96 -7.40 -25.13
C ALA A 263 21.00 -6.99 -24.06
N SER A 264 21.89 -6.04 -24.38
CA SER A 264 22.93 -5.58 -23.46
C SER A 264 22.37 -4.76 -22.28
N THR A 265 21.32 -3.96 -22.51
CA THR A 265 20.61 -3.23 -21.45
C THR A 265 19.86 -4.19 -20.52
N PHE A 266 19.25 -5.24 -21.07
CA PHE A 266 18.55 -6.26 -20.30
C PHE A 266 19.51 -7.05 -19.39
N GLU A 267 20.65 -7.49 -19.93
CA GLU A 267 21.69 -8.17 -19.14
C GLU A 267 22.25 -7.28 -18.01
N GLN A 268 22.45 -5.99 -18.27
CA GLN A 268 22.88 -5.04 -17.25
C GLN A 268 21.82 -4.89 -16.14
N SER A 269 20.55 -4.84 -16.50
CA SER A 269 19.43 -4.74 -15.54
C SER A 269 19.37 -5.98 -14.64
N ILE A 270 19.52 -7.19 -15.21
CA ILE A 270 19.56 -8.44 -14.44
C ILE A 270 20.76 -8.47 -13.49
N LYS A 271 21.95 -8.10 -13.97
CA LYS A 271 23.17 -8.04 -13.13
C LYS A 271 22.99 -7.07 -11.96
N ALA A 272 22.41 -5.91 -12.21
CA ALA A 272 22.16 -4.92 -11.17
C ALA A 272 21.10 -5.41 -10.16
N TYR A 273 20.08 -6.15 -10.61
CA TYR A 273 19.10 -6.78 -9.71
C TYR A 273 19.74 -7.81 -8.79
N HIS A 274 20.56 -8.73 -9.32
CA HIS A 274 21.29 -9.68 -8.49
C HIS A 274 22.27 -8.99 -7.52
N THR A 275 22.88 -7.89 -7.96
CA THR A 275 23.75 -7.08 -7.10
C THR A 275 22.96 -6.45 -5.95
N MET A 276 21.78 -5.90 -6.25
CA MET A 276 20.88 -5.33 -5.24
C MET A 276 20.38 -6.41 -4.27
N ASN A 277 19.94 -7.56 -4.78
CA ASN A 277 19.48 -8.68 -3.95
C ASN A 277 20.58 -9.15 -3.00
N LYS A 278 21.80 -9.32 -3.51
CA LYS A 278 22.96 -9.72 -2.69
C LYS A 278 23.30 -8.67 -1.63
N PHE A 279 23.28 -7.38 -1.99
CA PHE A 279 23.56 -6.28 -1.07
C PHE A 279 22.52 -6.19 0.05
N LEU A 280 21.23 -6.26 -0.27
CA LEU A 280 20.17 -6.21 0.73
C LEU A 280 20.17 -7.46 1.62
N ALA A 281 20.39 -8.65 1.04
CA ALA A 281 20.53 -9.88 1.82
C ALA A 281 21.73 -9.79 2.78
N SER A 282 22.89 -9.30 2.32
CA SER A 282 24.07 -9.14 3.19
C SER A 282 23.91 -8.05 4.24
N PHE A 283 23.14 -7.00 3.94
CA PHE A 283 22.76 -5.97 4.92
C PHE A 283 21.86 -6.56 6.04
N ILE A 284 20.84 -7.34 5.68
CA ILE A 284 19.96 -7.99 6.65
C ILE A 284 20.70 -9.04 7.48
N ASP A 285 21.65 -9.77 6.89
CA ASP A 285 22.52 -10.75 7.57
C ASP A 285 23.65 -10.11 8.41
N HIS A 286 23.62 -8.79 8.66
CA HIS A 286 24.62 -8.06 9.46
C HIS A 286 26.08 -8.18 8.95
N VAL A 287 26.28 -8.42 7.65
CA VAL A 287 27.63 -8.59 7.06
C VAL A 287 28.43 -7.28 7.08
N HIS A 288 27.75 -6.14 6.94
CA HIS A 288 28.37 -4.81 6.85
C HIS A 288 28.29 -4.05 8.18
N LYS A 289 29.30 -4.24 9.05
CA LYS A 289 29.35 -3.62 10.40
C LYS A 289 29.23 -2.08 10.42
N GLU A 290 29.70 -1.41 9.37
CA GLU A 290 29.66 0.05 9.24
C GLU A 290 28.26 0.59 8.93
N MET A 291 27.44 -0.19 8.22
CA MET A 291 26.07 0.16 7.84
C MET A 291 25.06 -0.67 8.62
N ASP A 292 25.45 -1.21 9.76
CA ASP A 292 24.66 -2.19 10.50
C ASP A 292 23.33 -1.60 11.01
N TYR A 293 22.40 -2.47 11.40
CA TYR A 293 21.14 -2.06 12.00
C TYR A 293 20.93 -2.69 13.37
N PHE A 294 20.12 -2.03 14.19
CA PHE A 294 19.63 -2.60 15.44
C PHE A 294 18.11 -2.54 15.49
N ILE A 295 17.53 -3.48 16.24
CA ILE A 295 16.09 -3.60 16.41
C ILE A 295 15.69 -2.94 17.73
N LYS A 296 14.62 -2.14 17.70
CA LYS A 296 14.13 -1.37 18.85
C LYS A 296 12.60 -1.28 18.82
N ASP A 297 11.98 -1.18 19.98
CA ASP A 297 10.56 -0.81 20.06
C ASP A 297 10.35 0.71 20.05
N LYS A 298 9.34 1.17 19.33
CA LYS A 298 8.91 2.57 19.43
C LYS A 298 8.42 2.88 20.83
N LEU A 299 8.84 4.02 21.37
CA LEU A 299 8.33 4.58 22.62
C LEU A 299 6.85 4.92 22.46
N LEU A 300 6.12 4.95 23.58
CA LEU A 300 4.68 5.24 23.57
C LEU A 300 4.38 6.60 22.91
N LEU A 301 5.18 7.63 23.19
CA LEU A 301 5.05 8.95 22.57
C LEU A 301 5.37 8.92 21.06
N GLU A 302 6.36 8.15 20.62
CA GLU A 302 6.68 7.96 19.20
C GLU A 302 5.52 7.27 18.47
N ARG A 303 4.86 6.30 19.12
CA ARG A 303 3.67 5.60 18.60
C ARG A 303 2.46 6.53 18.47
N ILE A 304 2.20 7.37 19.49
CA ILE A 304 1.05 8.29 19.47
C ILE A 304 1.24 9.41 18.45
N LEU A 305 2.43 10.01 18.42
CA LEU A 305 2.72 11.14 17.54
C LEU A 305 3.02 10.70 16.10
N GLY A 306 3.35 9.43 15.89
CA GLY A 306 3.75 8.92 14.57
C GLY A 306 5.07 9.53 14.09
N VAL A 307 6.00 9.82 15.01
CA VAL A 307 7.31 10.40 14.71
C VAL A 307 8.41 9.58 15.38
N GLU A 308 9.55 9.44 14.72
CA GLU A 308 10.77 8.88 15.31
C GLU A 308 11.58 9.99 15.97
N PHE A 309 11.95 9.82 17.24
CA PHE A 309 12.79 10.81 17.93
C PHE A 309 14.29 10.59 17.69
N MET A 310 14.67 9.43 17.14
CA MET A 310 16.06 9.09 16.84
C MET A 310 16.34 9.17 15.34
N GLU A 311 17.34 9.96 14.99
CA GLU A 311 17.87 10.02 13.63
C GLU A 311 18.93 8.92 13.42
N PRO A 312 18.87 8.13 12.32
CA PRO A 312 19.84 7.07 12.03
C PRO A 312 21.17 7.67 11.54
N MET A 313 21.99 8.17 12.46
CA MET A 313 23.27 8.82 12.14
C MET A 313 24.32 7.82 11.63
N GLU A 314 24.62 6.79 12.42
CA GLU A 314 25.65 5.78 12.11
C GLU A 314 25.04 4.44 11.69
N LYS A 315 24.03 3.98 12.43
CA LYS A 315 23.35 2.70 12.21
C LYS A 315 21.91 2.91 11.78
N SER A 316 21.42 1.97 10.98
CA SER A 316 19.99 1.92 10.64
C SER A 316 19.18 1.39 11.85
N ILE A 317 17.91 1.75 11.93
CA ILE A 317 17.02 1.39 13.03
C ILE A 317 15.84 0.63 12.47
N PHE A 318 15.57 -0.55 13.02
CA PHE A 318 14.41 -1.37 12.70
C PHE A 318 13.46 -1.32 13.90
N TYR A 319 12.32 -0.70 13.70
CA TYR A 319 11.28 -0.64 14.72
C TYR A 319 10.35 -1.83 14.58
N ASN A 320 10.18 -2.61 15.65
CA ASN A 320 9.16 -3.67 15.66
C ASN A 320 7.78 -3.07 15.39
N ASP A 321 7.05 -3.68 14.48
CA ASP A 321 5.73 -3.21 14.03
C ASP A 321 4.71 -4.34 14.10
N GLU A 322 3.91 -4.36 15.16
CA GLU A 322 2.82 -5.33 15.34
C GLU A 322 1.54 -4.95 14.56
N GLY A 323 1.45 -3.70 14.08
CA GLY A 323 0.22 -3.13 13.52
C GLY A 323 0.15 -3.12 11.99
N TYR A 324 1.08 -3.80 11.30
CA TYR A 324 1.19 -3.76 9.84
C TYR A 324 1.18 -2.34 9.26
N SER A 325 1.97 -1.43 9.85
CA SER A 325 2.04 -0.02 9.50
C SER A 325 2.44 0.24 8.04
N PHE A 326 3.07 -0.74 7.37
CA PHE A 326 3.32 -0.68 5.94
C PHE A 326 2.05 -0.48 5.12
N SER A 327 0.87 -0.82 5.65
CA SER A 327 -0.43 -0.52 5.05
C SER A 327 -0.66 0.98 4.77
N SER A 328 0.13 1.89 5.39
CA SER A 328 0.11 3.33 5.08
C SER A 328 0.55 3.65 3.63
N VAL A 329 1.25 2.74 2.97
CA VAL A 329 1.64 2.79 1.55
C VAL A 329 0.47 2.44 0.63
N LEU A 330 -0.53 1.76 1.17
CA LEU A 330 -1.70 1.27 0.47
C LEU A 330 -2.92 2.16 0.77
N TYR A 331 -4.01 1.95 0.04
CA TYR A 331 -5.29 2.58 0.38
C TYR A 331 -5.81 2.10 1.74
N TYR A 332 -5.56 0.83 2.08
CA TYR A 332 -5.99 0.19 3.32
C TYR A 332 -5.67 1.00 4.59
N GLY A 333 -4.43 1.52 4.71
CA GLY A 333 -3.99 2.30 5.87
C GLY A 333 -4.43 3.77 5.86
N ASN A 334 -5.10 4.25 4.79
CA ASN A 334 -5.46 5.66 4.60
C ASN A 334 -6.97 5.90 4.44
N GLU A 335 -7.80 4.96 4.89
CA GLU A 335 -9.27 5.01 4.73
C GLU A 335 -9.88 6.33 5.21
N ALA A 336 -9.45 6.84 6.37
CA ALA A 336 -9.95 8.13 6.89
C ALA A 336 -9.64 9.31 5.97
N THR A 337 -8.47 9.30 5.30
CA THR A 337 -8.12 10.37 4.36
C THR A 337 -9.01 10.31 3.12
N LEU A 338 -9.24 9.10 2.59
CA LEU A 338 -10.10 8.86 1.44
C LEU A 338 -11.55 9.22 1.75
N LEU A 339 -12.09 8.77 2.90
CA LEU A 339 -13.45 9.04 3.34
C LEU A 339 -13.74 10.54 3.48
N ILE A 340 -12.82 11.29 4.11
CA ILE A 340 -12.96 12.75 4.29
C ILE A 340 -12.82 13.49 2.96
N TYR A 341 -11.92 13.05 2.08
CA TYR A 341 -11.78 13.64 0.75
C TYR A 341 -13.06 13.46 -0.08
N ASP A 342 -13.60 12.24 -0.12
CA ASP A 342 -14.84 11.91 -0.82
C ASP A 342 -16.04 12.69 -0.25
N LEU A 343 -16.13 12.81 1.08
CA LEU A 343 -17.12 13.64 1.78
C LEU A 343 -17.06 15.11 1.32
N LEU A 344 -15.87 15.72 1.38
CA LEU A 344 -15.73 17.14 1.05
C LEU A 344 -16.02 17.39 -0.43
N PHE A 345 -15.62 16.48 -1.31
CA PHE A 345 -15.97 16.56 -2.73
C PHE A 345 -17.48 16.47 -2.94
N PHE A 346 -18.15 15.49 -2.34
CA PHE A 346 -19.61 15.35 -2.39
C PHE A 346 -20.30 16.64 -1.92
N CYS A 347 -19.88 17.18 -0.78
CA CYS A 347 -20.45 18.40 -0.22
C CYS A 347 -20.21 19.64 -1.08
N VAL A 348 -19.02 19.80 -1.68
CA VAL A 348 -18.73 20.96 -2.55
C VAL A 348 -19.58 20.92 -3.82
N VAL A 349 -19.70 19.75 -4.45
CA VAL A 349 -20.57 19.59 -5.63
C VAL A 349 -22.03 19.84 -5.27
N ASP A 350 -22.50 19.33 -4.14
CA ASP A 350 -23.85 19.57 -3.67
C ASP A 350 -24.11 21.05 -3.35
N LEU A 351 -23.17 21.76 -2.71
CA LEU A 351 -23.30 23.19 -2.43
C LEU A 351 -23.33 24.03 -3.72
N ALA A 352 -22.63 23.60 -4.77
CA ALA A 352 -22.58 24.29 -6.06
C ALA A 352 -23.84 24.03 -6.92
N CYS A 353 -24.30 22.78 -6.98
CA CYS A 353 -25.39 22.36 -7.88
C CYS A 353 -26.75 22.17 -7.19
N GLN A 354 -26.79 22.16 -5.85
CA GLN A 354 -27.96 21.88 -5.03
C GLN A 354 -28.68 20.57 -5.40
N ASN A 355 -27.91 19.57 -5.85
CA ASN A 355 -28.42 18.30 -6.34
C ASN A 355 -27.59 17.13 -5.80
N PHE A 356 -28.19 16.34 -4.90
CA PHE A 356 -27.54 15.19 -4.28
C PHE A 356 -27.26 14.05 -5.26
N ILE A 357 -28.11 13.87 -6.28
CA ILE A 357 -27.93 12.82 -7.29
C ILE A 357 -26.69 13.12 -8.14
N LEU A 358 -26.55 14.37 -8.57
CA LEU A 358 -25.37 14.80 -9.34
C LEU A 358 -24.11 14.72 -8.48
N ALA A 359 -24.17 15.16 -7.22
CA ALA A 359 -23.06 15.05 -6.27
C ALA A 359 -22.63 13.58 -6.05
N ALA A 360 -23.59 12.67 -5.87
CA ALA A 360 -23.33 11.24 -5.73
C ALA A 360 -22.64 10.66 -6.97
N PHE A 361 -23.18 10.92 -8.15
CA PHE A 361 -22.63 10.44 -9.42
C PHE A 361 -21.19 10.93 -9.63
N LEU A 362 -20.95 12.24 -9.46
CA LEU A 362 -19.61 12.81 -9.64
C LEU A 362 -18.62 12.29 -8.59
N THR A 363 -19.07 12.07 -7.35
CA THR A 363 -18.21 11.52 -6.29
C THR A 363 -17.79 10.09 -6.59
N TYR A 364 -18.72 9.25 -7.06
CA TYR A 364 -18.38 7.90 -7.48
C TYR A 364 -17.43 7.88 -8.69
N LEU A 365 -17.71 8.73 -9.69
CA LEU A 365 -16.83 8.88 -10.86
C LEU A 365 -15.40 9.29 -10.45
N GLN A 366 -15.28 10.24 -9.51
CA GLN A 366 -13.99 10.65 -8.95
C GLN A 366 -13.26 9.47 -8.29
N GLN A 367 -13.95 8.69 -7.44
CA GLN A 367 -13.36 7.54 -6.76
C GLN A 367 -12.80 6.53 -7.76
N GLU A 368 -13.56 6.24 -8.83
CA GLU A 368 -13.17 5.33 -9.90
C GLU A 368 -11.93 5.84 -10.67
N ILE A 369 -11.88 7.14 -10.98
CA ILE A 369 -10.72 7.75 -11.64
C ILE A 369 -9.47 7.61 -10.77
N PHE A 370 -9.52 7.94 -9.48
CA PHE A 370 -8.36 7.83 -8.62
C PHE A 370 -7.95 6.38 -8.34
N ARG A 371 -8.90 5.45 -8.26
CA ARG A 371 -8.61 4.00 -8.19
C ARG A 371 -7.87 3.55 -9.45
N PHE A 372 -8.35 3.93 -10.62
CA PHE A 372 -7.73 3.60 -11.90
C PHE A 372 -6.31 4.17 -12.03
N ILE A 373 -6.10 5.43 -11.64
CA ILE A 373 -4.78 6.07 -11.63
C ILE A 373 -3.84 5.32 -10.67
N ARG A 374 -4.29 5.05 -9.44
CA ARG A 374 -3.46 4.36 -8.44
C ARG A 374 -3.05 2.97 -8.89
N ASN A 375 -3.98 2.21 -9.46
CA ASN A 375 -3.72 0.86 -9.95
C ASN A 375 -2.75 0.91 -11.14
N THR A 376 -3.08 1.69 -12.18
CA THR A 376 -2.27 1.75 -13.42
C THR A 376 -0.85 2.27 -13.16
N VAL A 377 -0.70 3.35 -12.39
CA VAL A 377 0.63 3.93 -12.11
C VAL A 377 1.37 3.08 -11.09
N GLY A 378 0.66 2.52 -10.10
CA GLY A 378 1.22 1.61 -9.11
C GLY A 378 1.79 0.33 -9.71
N GLN A 379 1.04 -0.32 -10.61
CA GLN A 379 1.47 -1.49 -11.38
C GLN A 379 2.71 -1.17 -12.23
N LYS A 380 2.72 -0.01 -12.90
CA LYS A 380 3.87 0.44 -13.70
C LYS A 380 5.11 0.67 -12.83
N ASN A 381 4.94 1.32 -11.67
CA ASN A 381 6.03 1.55 -10.72
C ASN A 381 6.56 0.23 -10.17
N LEU A 382 5.67 -0.68 -9.75
CA LEU A 382 6.03 -2.01 -9.25
C LEU A 382 6.87 -2.79 -10.27
N ALA A 383 6.38 -2.91 -11.50
CA ALA A 383 7.10 -3.58 -12.59
C ALA A 383 8.47 -2.94 -12.86
N SER A 384 8.53 -1.60 -12.89
CA SER A 384 9.79 -0.90 -13.17
C SER A 384 10.83 -1.05 -12.06
N LYS A 385 10.40 -1.13 -10.79
CA LYS A 385 11.31 -1.18 -9.63
C LYS A 385 11.74 -2.60 -9.28
N THR A 386 10.89 -3.58 -9.56
CA THR A 386 11.14 -5.00 -9.24
C THR A 386 11.65 -5.82 -10.44
N LEU A 387 11.74 -5.21 -11.63
CA LEU A 387 12.02 -5.86 -12.92
C LEU A 387 11.02 -6.98 -13.31
N VAL A 388 9.88 -7.07 -12.61
CA VAL A 388 8.79 -7.97 -12.98
C VAL A 388 8.10 -7.45 -14.24
N ASP A 389 7.84 -8.33 -15.20
CA ASP A 389 7.10 -7.96 -16.41
C ASP A 389 5.63 -7.65 -16.05
N GLN A 390 5.12 -6.53 -16.56
CA GLN A 390 3.75 -6.07 -16.31
C GLN A 390 2.68 -7.10 -16.68
N ARG A 391 2.97 -8.00 -17.64
CA ARG A 391 2.03 -9.06 -18.06
C ARG A 391 1.71 -10.07 -16.96
N PHE A 392 2.56 -10.17 -15.94
CA PHE A 392 2.33 -11.04 -14.78
C PHE A 392 1.64 -10.32 -13.62
N LEU A 393 1.42 -9.01 -13.72
CA LEU A 393 0.68 -8.24 -12.73
C LEU A 393 -0.76 -8.14 -13.20
N ILE A 394 -1.66 -8.86 -12.55
CA ILE A 394 -3.08 -8.93 -12.89
C ILE A 394 -3.88 -7.96 -12.00
#